data_AF-A2HYH4-F1
#
_entry.id   AF-A2HYH4-F1
#
_cell.length_a   1.000
_cell.length_b   1.000
_cell.length_c   1.000
_cell.angle_alpha   90.00
_cell.angle_beta   90.00
_cell.angle_gamma   90.00
#
_symmetry.space_group_name_H-M   'P 1'
#
loop_
_entity.id
_entity.type
_entity.pdbx_description
1 polymer ?
#
loop_
_entity_poly.entity_id
_entity_poly.type
_entity_poly.pdbx_seq_one_letter_code
_entity_poly.pdbx_strand_id
1 'polypeptide(L)'
;MFEMKKTIDALVILAGKVSEYNAKMNPQCSKCKAAMRKYNYSVKEIERMRNDYADLKKEAEKPAEDKMNMLEFLNKNYPTANDFLLSDVKKKYKETFGIVKTFDILTEEIEATKLFRVMNHRNIYHVKRL
;
A
#
# COMPACT_ATOMS: atom_id res chain seq x y z
N MET A 1 38.80 -56.39 2.99
CA MET A 1 37.47 -55.75 3.15
C MET A 1 37.27 -55.09 4.52
N PHE A 2 37.85 -55.63 5.60
CA PHE A 2 37.76 -55.10 6.97
C PHE A 2 38.36 -53.68 7.15
N GLU A 3 39.54 -53.44 6.58
CA GLU A 3 40.24 -52.14 6.61
C GLU A 3 39.41 -51.01 5.96
N MET A 4 38.89 -51.24 4.76
CA MET A 4 38.05 -50.25 4.06
C MET A 4 36.79 -49.89 4.85
N LYS A 5 36.16 -50.88 5.49
CA LYS A 5 34.96 -50.63 6.32
C LYS A 5 35.29 -49.74 7.52
N LYS A 6 36.42 -49.98 8.21
CA LYS A 6 36.89 -49.11 9.29
C LYS A 6 37.18 -47.69 8.82
N THR A 7 37.78 -47.52 7.64
CA THR A 7 38.05 -46.20 7.08
C THR A 7 36.75 -45.45 6.76
N ILE A 8 35.76 -46.13 6.20
CA ILE A 8 34.43 -45.55 5.95
C ILE A 8 33.76 -45.15 7.27
N ASP A 9 33.77 -46.04 8.27
CA ASP A 9 33.18 -45.76 9.59
C ASP A 9 33.87 -44.55 10.26
N ALA A 10 35.20 -44.45 10.17
CA ALA A 10 35.96 -43.33 10.69
C ALA A 10 35.62 -42.01 9.97
N LEU A 11 35.45 -42.04 8.64
CA LEU A 11 35.04 -40.86 7.85
C LEU A 11 33.64 -40.38 8.23
N VAL A 12 32.69 -41.30 8.43
CA VAL A 12 31.33 -40.97 8.86
C VAL A 12 31.33 -40.31 10.23
N ILE A 13 32.09 -40.87 11.19
CA ILE A 13 32.23 -40.30 12.54
C ILE A 13 32.86 -38.90 12.46
N LEU A 14 33.88 -38.72 11.63
CA LEU A 14 34.57 -37.44 11.48
C LEU A 14 33.65 -36.38 10.86
N ALA A 15 32.87 -36.73 9.84
CA ALA A 15 31.87 -35.85 9.23
C ALA A 15 30.78 -35.43 10.24
N GLY A 16 30.35 -36.35 11.11
CA GLY A 16 29.44 -36.05 12.20
C GLY A 16 30.01 -35.03 13.18
N LYS A 17 31.27 -35.22 13.61
CA LYS A 17 31.98 -34.30 14.52
C LYS A 17 32.18 -32.91 13.90
N VAL A 18 32.52 -32.83 12.62
CA VAL A 18 32.66 -31.56 11.89
C VAL A 18 31.32 -30.82 11.84
N SER A 19 30.23 -31.54 11.56
CA SER A 19 28.88 -30.95 11.52
C SER A 19 28.44 -30.42 12.90
N GLU A 20 28.68 -31.19 13.95
CA GLU A 20 28.41 -30.80 15.33
C GLU A 20 29.22 -29.58 15.75
N TYR A 21 30.52 -29.57 15.42
CA TYR A 21 31.40 -28.44 15.71
C TYR A 21 30.95 -27.17 14.97
N ASN A 22 30.61 -27.27 13.68
CA ASN A 22 30.10 -26.14 12.90
C ASN A 22 28.77 -25.60 13.47
N ALA A 23 27.88 -26.48 13.92
CA ALA A 23 26.62 -26.07 14.56
C ALA A 23 26.85 -25.36 15.91
N LYS A 24 27.86 -25.77 16.69
CA LYS A 24 28.22 -25.15 17.98
C LYS A 24 29.02 -23.87 17.85
N MET A 25 29.87 -23.76 16.83
CA MET A 25 30.78 -22.62 16.65
C MET A 25 30.16 -21.48 15.85
N ASN A 26 29.10 -21.74 15.06
CA ASN A 26 28.39 -20.69 14.32
C ASN A 26 26.86 -20.69 14.57
N PRO A 27 26.39 -20.70 15.84
CA PRO A 27 24.99 -20.43 16.09
C PRO A 27 24.73 -19.00 15.63
N GLN A 28 23.76 -18.80 14.73
CA GLN A 28 23.27 -17.46 14.43
C GLN A 28 22.85 -16.82 15.76
N CYS A 29 23.72 -15.96 16.31
CA CYS A 29 23.53 -15.35 17.61
C CYS A 29 22.17 -14.65 17.63
N SER A 30 21.45 -14.74 18.74
CA SER A 30 20.14 -14.07 18.89
C SER A 30 20.20 -12.58 18.54
N LYS A 31 21.33 -11.92 18.87
CA LYS A 31 21.60 -10.54 18.48
C LYS A 31 21.73 -10.37 16.96
N CYS A 32 22.48 -11.23 16.27
CA CYS A 32 22.62 -11.19 14.82
C CYS A 32 21.30 -11.50 14.10
N LYS A 33 20.51 -12.45 14.60
CA LYS A 33 19.15 -12.73 14.09
C LYS A 33 18.23 -11.53 14.26
N ALA A 34 18.28 -10.87 15.43
CA ALA A 34 17.48 -9.67 15.67
C ALA A 34 17.89 -8.51 14.76
N ALA A 35 19.19 -8.30 14.54
CA ALA A 35 19.70 -7.31 13.60
C ALA A 35 19.24 -7.59 12.17
N MET A 36 19.32 -8.85 11.72
CA MET A 36 18.84 -9.25 10.40
C MET A 36 17.32 -9.04 10.24
N ARG A 37 16.53 -9.35 11.28
CA ARG A 37 15.08 -9.08 11.27
C ARG A 37 14.76 -7.59 11.16
N LYS A 38 15.48 -6.74 11.90
CA LYS A 38 15.32 -5.27 11.81
C LYS A 38 15.67 -4.75 10.42
N TYR A 39 16.77 -5.25 9.85
CA TYR A 39 17.16 -4.91 8.48
C TYR A 39 16.08 -5.30 7.47
N ASN A 40 15.62 -6.56 7.50
CA ASN A 40 14.58 -7.05 6.60
C ASN A 40 13.26 -6.28 6.73
N TYR A 41 12.88 -5.92 7.96
CA TYR A 41 11.71 -5.07 8.19
C TYR A 41 11.88 -3.69 7.55
N SER A 42 13.05 -3.07 7.73
CA SER A 42 13.36 -1.75 7.17
C SER A 42 13.33 -1.78 5.64
N VAL A 43 13.90 -2.82 5.02
CA VAL A 43 13.85 -3.02 3.56
C VAL A 43 12.40 -3.13 3.09
N LYS A 44 11.57 -3.91 3.77
CA LYS A 44 10.15 -4.09 3.42
C LYS A 44 9.31 -2.81 3.55
N GLU A 45 9.62 -1.95 4.52
CA GLU A 45 8.97 -0.63 4.64
C GLU A 45 9.42 0.31 3.51
N ILE A 46 10.72 0.33 3.18
CA ILE A 46 11.24 1.12 2.05
C ILE A 46 10.61 0.69 0.72
N GLU A 47 10.47 -0.62 0.48
CA GLU A 47 9.80 -1.14 -0.70
C GLU A 47 8.33 -0.72 -0.78
N ARG A 48 7.61 -0.73 0.35
CA ARG A 48 6.23 -0.22 0.41
C ARG A 48 6.18 1.27 0.05
N MET A 49 7.01 2.09 0.67
CA MET A 49 7.06 3.53 0.36
C MET A 49 7.39 3.82 -1.10
N ARG A 50 8.28 3.02 -1.71
CA ARG A 50 8.60 3.14 -3.14
C ARG A 50 7.41 2.80 -4.04
N ASN A 51 6.64 1.77 -3.68
CA ASN A 51 5.43 1.42 -4.42
C ASN A 51 4.36 2.51 -4.29
N ASP A 52 4.12 3.00 -3.08
CA ASP A 52 3.19 4.11 -2.83
C ASP A 52 3.60 5.35 -3.63
N TYR A 53 4.91 5.67 -3.66
CA TYR A 53 5.42 6.78 -4.47
C TYR A 53 5.26 6.54 -5.98
N ALA A 54 5.46 5.32 -6.46
CA ALA A 54 5.26 4.98 -7.86
C ALA A 54 3.79 5.14 -8.29
N ASP A 55 2.85 4.79 -7.41
CA ASP A 55 1.43 4.98 -7.66
C ASP A 55 1.05 6.46 -7.66
N LEU A 56 1.55 7.25 -6.69
CA LEU A 56 1.39 8.71 -6.70
C LEU A 56 1.99 9.37 -7.94
N LYS A 57 3.17 8.91 -8.37
CA LYS A 57 3.84 9.40 -9.58
C LYS A 57 3.03 9.08 -10.83
N LYS A 58 2.47 7.87 -10.94
CA LYS A 58 1.54 7.52 -12.04
C LYS A 58 0.29 8.39 -12.02
N GLU A 59 -0.26 8.67 -10.84
CA GLU A 59 -1.42 9.59 -10.71
C GLU A 59 -1.06 11.02 -11.14
N ALA A 60 0.16 11.49 -10.86
CA ALA A 60 0.64 12.82 -11.26
C ALA A 60 1.08 12.90 -12.74
N GLU A 61 1.53 11.78 -13.33
CA GLU A 61 1.97 11.68 -14.74
C GLU A 61 0.82 11.40 -15.70
N LYS A 62 -0.36 11.02 -15.20
CA LYS A 62 -1.57 11.14 -16.02
C LYS A 62 -1.60 12.60 -16.50
N PRO A 63 -1.75 12.83 -17.82
CA PRO A 63 -1.89 14.19 -18.33
C PRO A 63 -3.03 14.88 -17.56
N ALA A 64 -3.16 16.20 -17.67
CA ALA A 64 -4.39 16.87 -17.25
C ALA A 64 -5.54 16.35 -18.14
N GLU A 65 -5.94 15.09 -17.94
CA GLU A 65 -7.05 14.39 -18.57
C GLU A 65 -8.24 15.30 -18.33
N ASP A 66 -8.83 15.78 -19.44
CA ASP A 66 -10.00 16.65 -19.50
C ASP A 66 -10.76 16.63 -18.18
N LYS A 67 -10.36 17.53 -17.27
CA LYS A 67 -10.96 17.63 -15.95
C LYS A 67 -12.32 18.24 -16.22
N MET A 68 -13.28 17.39 -16.57
CA MET A 68 -14.67 17.77 -16.72
C MET A 68 -15.00 18.61 -15.49
N ASN A 69 -15.51 19.82 -15.71
CA ASN A 69 -15.70 20.78 -14.64
C ASN A 69 -16.50 20.06 -13.54
N MET A 70 -16.09 20.16 -12.26
CA MET A 70 -16.78 19.43 -11.18
C MET A 70 -18.29 19.72 -11.18
N LEU A 71 -18.68 20.90 -11.62
CA LEU A 71 -20.08 21.26 -11.84
C LEU A 71 -20.76 20.39 -12.93
N GLU A 72 -20.12 20.19 -14.08
CA GLU A 72 -20.62 19.32 -15.14
C GLU A 72 -20.71 17.87 -14.67
N PHE A 73 -19.71 17.40 -13.92
CA PHE A 73 -19.73 16.07 -13.32
C PHE A 73 -20.92 15.88 -12.38
N LEU A 74 -21.15 16.84 -11.48
CA LEU A 74 -22.27 16.76 -10.54
C LEU A 74 -23.61 16.84 -11.26
N ASN A 75 -23.78 17.76 -12.21
CA ASN A 75 -25.04 17.90 -12.94
C ASN A 75 -25.37 16.68 -13.81
N LYS A 76 -24.35 16.02 -14.39
CA LYS A 76 -24.54 14.78 -15.16
C LYS A 76 -24.91 13.58 -14.28
N ASN A 77 -24.28 13.46 -13.11
CA ASN A 77 -24.44 12.29 -12.23
C ASN A 77 -25.58 12.43 -11.19
N TYR A 78 -25.98 13.66 -10.90
CA TYR A 78 -26.96 14.04 -9.88
C TYR A 78 -27.87 15.18 -10.39
N PRO A 79 -28.58 14.99 -11.52
CA PRO A 79 -29.32 16.07 -12.18
C PRO A 79 -30.44 16.64 -11.30
N THR A 80 -31.12 15.79 -10.54
CA THR A 80 -32.30 16.14 -9.72
C THR A 80 -32.10 15.92 -8.22
N ALA A 81 -30.94 15.40 -7.80
CA ALA A 81 -30.69 15.11 -6.39
C ALA A 81 -30.31 16.39 -5.65
N ASN A 82 -31.06 16.68 -4.58
CA ASN A 82 -30.81 17.82 -3.69
C ASN A 82 -29.87 17.47 -2.52
N ASP A 83 -29.73 16.18 -2.20
CA ASP A 83 -28.88 15.65 -1.13
C ASP A 83 -28.32 14.29 -1.56
N PHE A 84 -27.01 14.10 -1.48
CA PHE A 84 -26.32 12.86 -1.80
C PHE A 84 -25.00 12.75 -1.03
N LEU A 85 -24.46 11.53 -0.90
CA LEU A 85 -23.26 11.31 -0.09
C LEU A 85 -21.99 11.66 -0.85
N LEU A 86 -21.04 12.32 -0.17
CA LEU A 86 -19.72 12.61 -0.71
C LEU A 86 -18.92 11.32 -1.00
N SER A 87 -19.19 10.23 -0.26
CA SER A 87 -18.63 8.90 -0.54
C SER A 87 -19.03 8.38 -1.91
N ASP A 88 -20.28 8.64 -2.31
CA ASP A 88 -20.80 8.21 -3.60
C ASP A 88 -20.19 9.03 -4.74
N VAL A 89 -20.01 10.33 -4.51
CA VAL A 89 -19.30 11.23 -5.43
C VAL A 89 -17.88 10.72 -5.66
N LYS A 90 -17.14 10.41 -4.59
CA LYS A 90 -15.78 9.87 -4.65
C LYS A 90 -15.72 8.57 -5.44
N LYS A 91 -16.66 7.66 -5.22
CA LYS A 91 -16.74 6.39 -5.94
C LYS A 91 -16.99 6.60 -7.44
N LYS A 92 -18.01 7.38 -7.80
CA LYS A 92 -18.33 7.67 -9.21
C LYS A 92 -17.21 8.43 -9.92
N TYR A 93 -16.53 9.34 -9.23
CA TYR A 93 -15.40 10.10 -9.79
C TYR A 93 -14.24 9.17 -10.14
N LYS A 94 -13.90 8.23 -9.23
CA LYS A 94 -12.92 7.17 -9.48
C LYS A 94 -13.32 6.27 -10.64
N GLU A 95 -14.58 5.87 -10.72
CA GLU A 95 -15.08 5.02 -11.83
C GLU A 95 -15.04 5.74 -13.17
N THR A 96 -15.30 7.05 -13.20
CA THR A 96 -15.36 7.84 -14.44
C THR A 96 -13.97 8.21 -14.97
N PHE A 97 -13.07 8.64 -14.09
CA PHE A 97 -11.76 9.18 -14.47
C PHE A 97 -10.59 8.28 -14.08
N GLY A 98 -10.83 7.19 -13.34
CA GLY A 98 -9.75 6.34 -12.83
C GLY A 98 -8.82 7.05 -11.83
N ILE A 99 -9.25 8.19 -11.27
CA ILE A 99 -8.48 9.03 -10.34
C ILE A 99 -9.11 8.97 -8.96
N VAL A 100 -8.31 8.67 -7.93
CA VAL A 100 -8.77 8.71 -6.54
C VAL A 100 -8.54 10.11 -5.98
N LYS A 101 -9.61 10.80 -5.56
CA LYS A 101 -9.50 12.05 -4.79
C LYS A 101 -9.77 11.82 -3.30
N THR A 102 -9.06 12.57 -2.47
CA THR A 102 -9.35 12.63 -1.02
C THR A 102 -10.67 13.37 -0.78
N PHE A 103 -11.26 13.20 0.41
CA PHE A 103 -12.47 13.92 0.76
C PHE A 103 -12.25 15.43 0.83
N ASP A 104 -11.07 15.86 1.26
CA ASP A 104 -10.72 17.29 1.38
C ASP A 104 -10.71 17.96 0.00
N ILE A 105 -10.02 17.36 -0.98
CA ILE A 105 -9.96 17.88 -2.36
C ILE A 105 -11.35 17.91 -2.99
N LEU A 106 -12.14 16.83 -2.83
CA LEU A 106 -13.50 16.81 -3.37
C LEU A 106 -14.38 17.88 -2.72
N THR A 107 -14.25 18.10 -1.42
CA THR A 107 -14.98 19.15 -0.71
C THR A 107 -14.66 20.52 -1.30
N GLU A 108 -13.38 20.85 -1.41
CA GLU A 108 -12.91 22.14 -1.96
C GLU A 108 -13.44 22.38 -3.38
N GLU A 109 -13.33 21.39 -4.27
CA GLU A 109 -13.77 21.57 -5.66
C GLU A 109 -15.31 21.64 -5.80
N ILE A 110 -16.06 20.92 -4.96
CA ILE A 110 -17.53 20.98 -4.96
C ILE A 110 -18.00 22.33 -4.46
N GLU A 111 -17.44 22.83 -3.35
CA GLU A 111 -17.82 24.13 -2.79
C GLU A 111 -17.37 25.29 -3.69
N ALA A 112 -16.27 25.13 -4.43
CA ALA A 112 -15.84 26.10 -5.45
C ALA A 112 -16.88 26.31 -6.57
N THR A 113 -17.78 25.36 -6.81
CA THR A 113 -18.89 25.53 -7.77
C THR A 113 -19.93 26.54 -7.32
N LYS A 114 -19.98 26.90 -6.02
CA LYS A 114 -20.98 27.79 -5.39
C LYS A 114 -22.44 27.35 -5.54
N LEU A 115 -22.70 26.17 -6.09
CA LEU A 115 -24.05 25.61 -6.28
C LEU A 115 -24.34 24.44 -5.34
N PHE A 116 -23.30 23.95 -4.66
CA PHE A 116 -23.39 22.86 -3.71
C PHE A 116 -22.61 23.22 -2.45
N ARG A 117 -23.00 22.60 -1.34
CA ARG A 117 -22.35 22.72 -0.04
C ARG A 117 -22.13 21.34 0.54
N VAL A 118 -20.97 21.09 1.12
CA VAL A 118 -20.70 19.85 1.85
C VAL A 118 -20.99 20.08 3.33
N MET A 119 -21.73 19.16 3.94
CA MET A 119 -22.03 19.19 5.37
C MET A 119 -21.68 17.85 6.00
N ASN A 120 -21.14 17.90 7.21
CA ASN A 120 -20.87 16.71 8.01
C ASN A 120 -21.95 16.55 9.08
N HIS A 121 -22.61 15.38 9.10
CA HIS A 121 -23.43 14.95 10.22
C HIS A 121 -22.94 13.60 10.72
N ARG A 122 -22.40 13.55 11.95
CA ARG A 122 -21.92 12.30 12.59
C ARG A 122 -20.91 11.52 11.73
N ASN A 123 -19.94 12.21 11.14
CA ASN A 123 -18.93 11.66 10.23
C ASN A 123 -19.49 11.13 8.88
N ILE A 124 -20.72 11.51 8.54
CA ILE A 124 -21.32 11.26 7.23
C ILE A 124 -21.34 12.59 6.49
N TYR A 125 -20.67 12.63 5.34
CA TYR A 125 -20.55 13.83 4.52
C TYR A 125 -21.64 13.84 3.45
N HIS A 126 -22.51 14.84 3.53
CA HIS A 126 -23.60 15.10 2.60
C HIS A 126 -23.25 16.27 1.70
N VAL A 127 -23.51 16.14 0.41
CA VAL A 127 -23.46 17.22 -0.57
C VAL A 127 -24.88 17.68 -0.83
N LYS A 128 -25.17 18.94 -0.53
CA LYS A 128 -26.48 19.55 -0.75
C LYS A 128 -26.43 20.62 -1.82
N ARG A 129 -27.45 20.65 -2.67
CA ARG A 129 -27.64 21.73 -3.65
C ARG A 129 -28.16 22.98 -2.92
N LEU A 130 -27.60 24.15 -3.26
CA LEU A 130 -28.00 25.46 -2.71
C LEU A 130 -29.23 26.04 -3.42
#